data_AF-A0AA38WLK8-F1
#
_entry.id   AF-A0AA38WLK8-F1
#
_cell.length_a   1.000
_cell.length_b   1.000
_cell.length_c   1.000
_cell.angle_alpha   90.00
_cell.angle_beta   90.00
_cell.angle_gamma   90.00
#
_symmetry.space_group_name_H-M   'P 1'
#
loop_
_entity.id
_entity.type
_entity.pdbx_description
1 polymer ?
#
loop_
_entity_poly.entity_id
_entity_poly.type
_entity_poly.pdbx_seq_one_letter_code
_entity_poly.pdbx_strand_id
1 'polypeptide(L)'
;MNILRVGIPNGAQLMEEIGVDRWSRAYFPGIRYNIMTSNSAEFINAMSRFARRLPIVGLVYTLNHPLTEWAQHKFWKRVGKSATWTVRGIGYNI
;
A
#
# COMPACT_ATOMS: atom_id res chain seq x y z
N MET A 1 16.40 14.13 5.24
CA MET A 1 16.12 15.54 4.89
C MET A 1 17.13 16.16 3.93
N ASN A 2 18.44 15.93 4.07
CA ASN A 2 19.45 16.50 3.15
C ASN A 2 19.25 16.14 1.66
N ILE A 3 18.87 14.91 1.32
CA ILE A 3 18.68 14.48 -0.07
C ILE A 3 17.47 15.19 -0.71
N LEU A 4 16.40 15.43 0.06
CA LEU A 4 15.21 16.16 -0.39
C LEU A 4 15.48 17.65 -0.55
N ARG A 5 16.27 18.25 0.34
CA ARG A 5 16.68 19.67 0.24
C ARG A 5 17.52 19.95 -1.00
N VAL A 6 18.33 18.99 -1.45
CA VAL A 6 19.15 19.11 -2.66
C VAL A 6 18.37 18.80 -3.93
N GLY A 7 17.50 17.78 -3.93
CA GLY A 7 16.78 17.34 -5.13
C GLY A 7 15.45 18.05 -5.39
N ILE A 8 14.73 18.45 -4.34
CA ILE A 8 13.39 19.08 -4.42
C ILE A 8 13.25 20.11 -3.28
N PRO A 9 13.95 21.26 -3.37
CA PRO A 9 14.07 22.23 -2.27
C PRO A 9 12.70 22.73 -1.76
N ASN A 10 11.77 23.03 -2.68
CA ASN A 10 10.42 23.48 -2.32
C ASN A 10 9.59 22.38 -1.62
N GLY A 11 9.80 21.11 -1.99
CA GLY A 11 9.12 19.98 -1.36
C GLY A 11 9.65 19.71 0.05
N ALA A 12 10.95 19.88 0.26
CA ALA A 12 11.56 19.76 1.59
C ALA A 12 11.06 20.86 2.54
N GLN A 13 10.97 22.10 2.08
CA GLN A 13 10.45 23.22 2.87
C GLN A 13 8.98 23.00 3.24
N LEU A 14 8.13 22.59 2.29
CA LEU A 14 6.72 22.27 2.55
C LEU A 14 6.57 21.16 3.60
N MET A 15 7.41 20.12 3.56
CA MET A 15 7.36 19.03 4.53
C MET A 15 7.76 19.46 5.95
N GLU A 16 8.68 20.42 6.07
CA GLU A 16 9.09 21.01 7.34
C GLU A 16 7.99 21.92 7.91
N GLU A 17 7.33 22.73 7.06
CA GLU A 17 6.19 23.58 7.43
C GLU A 17 4.97 22.76 7.89
N ILE A 18 4.71 21.61 7.25
CA ILE A 18 3.64 20.69 7.64
C ILE A 18 3.89 20.12 9.05
N GLY A 19 5.14 20.01 9.51
CA GLY A 19 5.47 19.42 10.80
C GLY A 19 5.49 17.88 10.76
N VAL A 20 6.49 17.30 11.43
CA VAL A 20 6.80 15.85 11.38
C VAL A 20 5.67 15.00 11.97
N ASP A 21 4.92 15.57 12.92
CA ASP A 21 3.74 14.99 13.58
C ASP A 21 2.57 14.72 12.61
N ARG A 22 2.47 15.53 11.54
CA ARG A 22 1.42 15.39 10.52
C ARG A 22 1.84 14.54 9.33
N TRP A 23 3.08 14.04 9.32
CA TRP A 23 3.49 13.09 8.31
C TRP A 23 2.71 11.80 8.49
N SER A 24 2.21 11.21 7.39
CA SER A 24 1.47 9.93 7.37
C SER A 24 2.24 8.72 7.94
N ARG A 25 3.44 8.97 8.46
CA ARG A 25 4.40 8.01 9.03
C ARG A 25 4.65 8.20 10.53
N ALA A 26 4.14 9.24 11.17
CA ALA A 26 4.40 9.47 12.59
C ALA A 26 3.46 8.62 13.46
N TYR A 27 4.06 7.61 14.10
CA TYR A 27 3.56 6.85 15.23
C TYR A 27 2.43 5.83 14.99
N PHE A 28 2.80 4.65 14.46
CA PHE A 28 2.03 3.43 14.70
C PHE A 28 2.90 2.47 15.53
N PRO A 29 2.56 2.16 16.79
CA PRO A 29 3.39 1.33 17.67
C PRO A 29 3.39 -0.16 17.32
N GLY A 30 2.54 -0.60 16.38
CA GLY A 30 2.48 -1.99 15.93
C GLY A 30 3.49 -2.34 14.83
N ILE A 31 3.90 -3.61 14.77
CA ILE A 31 4.69 -4.17 13.66
C ILE A 31 3.86 -4.07 12.39
N ARG A 32 4.18 -3.11 11.51
CA ARG A 32 3.63 -3.09 10.17
C ARG A 32 4.26 -4.24 9.39
N TYR A 33 3.47 -5.24 9.03
CA TYR A 33 3.85 -6.15 7.96
C TYR A 33 4.25 -5.31 6.75
N ASN A 34 5.45 -5.55 6.23
CA ASN A 34 6.08 -4.80 5.15
C ASN A 34 5.34 -5.00 3.81
N ILE A 35 4.08 -4.60 3.73
CA ILE A 35 3.32 -4.45 2.47
C ILE A 35 3.43 -2.99 2.05
N MET A 36 4.65 -2.45 2.09
CA MET A 36 4.99 -1.13 1.58
C MET A 36 5.18 -1.22 0.07
N THR A 37 4.15 -1.67 -0.64
CA THR A 37 4.13 -1.62 -2.10
C THR A 37 3.21 -0.48 -2.51
N SER A 38 3.78 0.58 -3.08
CA SER A 38 3.03 1.76 -3.54
C SER A 38 1.90 1.37 -4.50
N ASN A 39 2.05 0.25 -5.21
CA ASN A 39 1.05 -0.35 -6.10
C ASN A 39 -0.37 -0.39 -5.50
N SER A 40 -0.53 -0.76 -4.23
CA SER A 40 -1.89 -0.83 -3.64
C SER A 40 -2.49 0.57 -3.43
N ALA A 41 -1.68 1.54 -3.00
CA ALA A 41 -2.11 2.93 -2.82
C ALA A 41 -2.32 3.62 -4.17
N GLU A 42 -1.45 3.40 -5.15
CA GLU A 42 -1.56 3.90 -6.53
C GLU A 42 -2.82 3.36 -7.21
N PHE A 43 -3.11 2.07 -7.08
CA PHE A 43 -4.32 1.45 -7.62
C PHE A 43 -5.59 2.06 -7.01
N ILE A 44 -5.66 2.19 -5.68
CA ILE A 44 -6.79 2.83 -5.00
C ILE A 44 -6.93 4.30 -5.40
N ASN A 45 -5.82 5.04 -5.54
CA ASN A 45 -5.83 6.43 -5.98
C ASN A 45 -6.31 6.58 -7.43
N ALA A 46 -5.89 5.68 -8.32
CA ALA A 46 -6.33 5.66 -9.71
C ALA A 46 -7.82 5.34 -9.83
N MET A 47 -8.30 4.33 -9.10
CA MET A 47 -9.71 3.93 -9.08
C MET A 47 -10.63 5.00 -8.47
N SER A 48 -10.20 5.62 -7.37
CA SER A 48 -11.02 6.59 -6.65
C SER A 48 -10.99 7.99 -7.26
N ARG A 49 -10.19 8.22 -8.31
CA ARG A 49 -10.02 9.55 -8.93
C ARG A 49 -11.36 10.23 -9.24
N PHE A 50 -12.30 9.51 -9.83
CA PHE A 50 -13.64 10.01 -10.17
C PHE A 50 -14.68 9.72 -9.08
N ALA A 51 -14.54 8.58 -8.38
CA ALA A 51 -15.46 8.17 -7.33
C ALA A 51 -15.40 9.04 -6.06
N ARG A 52 -14.30 9.78 -5.83
CA ARG A 52 -14.15 10.74 -4.70
C ARG A 52 -15.18 11.87 -4.69
N ARG A 53 -15.87 12.12 -5.81
CA ARG A 53 -16.97 13.11 -5.89
C ARG A 53 -18.33 12.53 -5.49
N LEU A 54 -18.40 11.22 -5.26
CA LEU A 54 -19.63 10.54 -4.87
C LEU A 54 -19.80 10.59 -3.34
N PRO A 55 -21.04 10.54 -2.84
CA PRO A 55 -21.30 10.20 -1.45
C PRO A 55 -20.63 8.87 -1.08
N ILE A 56 -20.34 8.67 0.22
CA ILE A 56 -19.64 7.48 0.73
C ILE A 56 -20.27 6.17 0.21
N VAL A 57 -21.59 6.11 0.16
CA VAL A 57 -22.31 4.95 -0.37
C VAL A 57 -21.97 4.71 -1.86
N GLY A 58 -22.03 5.75 -2.69
CA GLY A 58 -21.67 5.66 -4.11
C GLY A 58 -20.19 5.31 -4.32
N LEU A 59 -19.30 5.80 -3.46
CA LEU A 59 -17.88 5.41 -3.46
C LEU A 59 -17.71 3.92 -3.18
N VAL A 60 -18.37 3.38 -2.16
CA VAL A 60 -18.29 1.93 -1.82
C VAL A 60 -18.82 1.08 -2.98
N TYR A 61 -20.00 1.42 -3.52
CA TYR A 61 -20.58 0.68 -4.64
C TYR A 61 -19.68 0.69 -5.87
N THR A 62 -19.10 1.84 -6.23
CA THR A 62 -18.23 1.96 -7.42
C THR A 62 -16.90 1.25 -7.27
N LEU A 63 -16.36 1.14 -6.04
CA LEU A 63 -15.09 0.48 -5.79
C LEU A 63 -15.23 -1.04 -5.55
N ASN A 64 -16.40 -1.54 -5.17
CA ASN A 64 -16.61 -2.94 -4.79
C ASN A 64 -16.18 -3.96 -5.86
N HIS A 65 -16.66 -3.80 -7.10
CA HIS A 65 -16.32 -4.71 -8.19
C HIS A 65 -14.81 -4.71 -8.53
N PRO A 66 -14.19 -3.56 -8.85
CA PRO A 66 -12.76 -3.53 -9.19
C PRO A 66 -11.84 -3.94 -8.03
N LEU A 67 -12.21 -3.68 -6.78
CA LEU A 67 -11.45 -4.18 -5.61
C LEU A 67 -11.52 -5.70 -5.50
N THR A 68 -12.70 -6.27 -5.74
CA THR A 68 -12.92 -7.72 -5.67
C THR A 68 -12.15 -8.45 -6.78
N GLU A 69 -12.22 -7.96 -8.01
CA GLU A 69 -11.45 -8.50 -9.14
C GLU A 69 -9.94 -8.45 -8.90
N TRP A 70 -9.43 -7.32 -8.41
CA TRP A 70 -8.02 -7.18 -8.05
C TRP A 70 -7.60 -8.17 -6.95
N ALA A 71 -8.42 -8.32 -5.91
CA ALA A 71 -8.14 -9.23 -4.80
C ALA A 71 -8.12 -10.69 -5.27
N GLN A 72 -9.08 -11.08 -6.11
CA GLN A 72 -9.13 -12.41 -6.74
C GLN A 72 -7.89 -12.66 -7.60
N HIS A 73 -7.49 -11.70 -8.43
CA HIS A 73 -6.27 -11.81 -9.25
C HIS A 73 -5.01 -12.00 -8.40
N LYS A 74 -4.88 -11.24 -7.30
CA LYS A 74 -3.75 -11.38 -6.37
C LYS A 74 -3.75 -12.74 -5.68
N PHE A 75 -4.92 -13.23 -5.28
CA PHE A 75 -5.08 -14.54 -4.68
C PHE A 75 -4.62 -15.64 -5.65
N TRP A 76 -5.12 -15.65 -6.88
CA TRP A 76 -4.74 -16.64 -7.89
C TRP A 76 -3.25 -16.60 -8.24
N LYS A 77 -2.66 -15.39 -8.32
CA LYS A 77 -1.21 -15.25 -8.49
C LYS A 77 -0.42 -15.85 -7.33
N ARG A 78 -0.91 -15.73 -6.09
CA ARG A 78 -0.27 -16.35 -4.92
C ARG A 78 -0.39 -17.86 -4.97
N VAL A 79 -1.59 -18.38 -5.22
CA VAL A 79 -1.82 -19.83 -5.36
C VAL A 79 -0.90 -20.44 -6.42
N GLY A 80 -0.85 -19.85 -7.62
CA GLY A 80 0.03 -20.31 -8.69
C GLY A 80 1.52 -20.27 -8.32
N LYS A 81 1.96 -19.22 -7.60
CA LYS A 81 3.34 -19.13 -7.11
C LYS A 81 3.65 -20.10 -5.98
N SER A 82 2.67 -20.44 -5.15
CA SER A 82 2.80 -21.38 -4.03
C SER A 82 2.79 -22.84 -4.47
N ALA A 83 2.18 -23.14 -5.62
CA ALA A 83 2.14 -24.49 -6.20
C ALA A 83 3.53 -25.10 -6.48
N THR A 84 4.56 -24.26 -6.64
CA THR A 84 5.95 -24.69 -6.87
C THR A 84 6.81 -24.77 -5.60
N TRP A 85 6.27 -24.40 -4.42
CA TRP A 85 7.02 -24.48 -3.17
C TRP A 85 6.97 -25.90 -2.61
N THR A 86 8.10 -26.60 -2.66
CA THR A 86 8.31 -27.82 -1.86
C THR A 86 8.69 -27.41 -0.44
N VAL A 87 7.80 -27.63 0.51
CA VAL A 87 8.11 -27.44 1.94
C VAL A 87 8.98 -28.62 2.38
N ARG A 88 10.30 -28.43 2.45
CA ARG A 88 11.18 -29.38 3.12
C ARG A 88 11.13 -29.12 4.63
N GLY A 89 10.72 -30.12 5.40
CA GLY A 89 10.76 -30.05 6.86
C GLY A 89 12.19 -29.76 7.34
N ILE A 90 12.32 -28.93 8.37
CA ILE A 90 13.60 -28.74 9.07
C ILE A 90 13.89 -30.08 9.75
N GLY A 91 14.84 -30.84 9.17
CA GLY A 91 15.33 -32.07 9.78
C GLY A 91 15.97 -31.71 11.12
N TYR A 92 15.35 -32.11 12.22
CA TYR A 92 16.03 -32.15 13.51
C TYR A 92 17.08 -33.27 13.41
N ASN A 93 18.36 -32.89 13.43
CA ASN A 93 19.44 -33.84 13.67
C ASN A 93 19.25 -34.37 15.10
N ILE A 94 18.83 -35.63 15.19
CA ILE A 94 18.86 -36.44 16.41
C ILE A 94 20.17 -37.25 16.38
#